data_AF-A0A1B7MFX2-F1
#
_entry.id   AF-A0A1B7MFX2-F1
#
_cell.length_a   1.000
_cell.length_b   1.000
_cell.length_c   1.000
_cell.angle_alpha   90.00
_cell.angle_beta   90.00
_cell.angle_gamma   90.00
#
_symmetry.space_group_name_H-M   'P 1'
#
loop_
_entity.id
_entity.type
_entity.pdbx_description
1 polymer ?
#
loop_
_entity_poly.entity_id
_entity_poly.type
_entity_poly.pdbx_seq_one_letter_code
_entity_poly.pdbx_strand_id
1 'polypeptide(L)'
;NAAFLDGSTVPIAEYASAATTIPLDINLWHRKLAHHHLAGVRTLLDHNLVTGMKLDSKTAPDPICEPCLAGKMHSNPFPSSQWCASRPLELVHSDVHQVPYPSFFGYSYCVTLIDD
;
A
#
# COMPACT_ATOMS: atom_id res chain seq x y z
N ASN A 1 -36.05 -27.92 -45.59
CA ASN A 1 -35.10 -26.86 -45.99
C ASN A 1 -34.03 -26.73 -44.93
N ALA A 2 -32.90 -27.41 -45.12
CA ALA A 2 -31.71 -27.22 -44.29
C ALA A 2 -30.64 -26.62 -45.20
N ALA A 3 -30.14 -25.45 -44.84
CA ALA A 3 -28.99 -24.83 -45.49
C ALA A 3 -27.78 -24.99 -44.57
N PHE A 4 -26.64 -25.39 -45.14
CA PHE A 4 -25.36 -25.42 -44.45
C PHE A 4 -24.49 -24.30 -45.00
N LEU A 5 -23.80 -23.59 -44.11
CA LEU A 5 -22.81 -22.58 -44.47
C LEU A 5 -21.43 -23.21 -44.38
N ASP A 6 -20.73 -23.22 -45.50
CA ASP A 6 -19.34 -23.65 -45.60
C ASP A 6 -18.45 -22.39 -45.54
N GLY A 7 -17.70 -22.26 -44.46
CA GLY A 7 -16.82 -21.13 -44.20
C GLY A 7 -15.41 -21.63 -43.90
N SER A 8 -14.41 -21.04 -44.55
CA SER A 8 -13.00 -21.28 -44.28
C SER A 8 -12.39 -20.11 -43.50
N THR A 9 -11.47 -20.41 -42.59
CA THR A 9 -10.67 -19.40 -41.91
C THR A 9 -9.40 -19.13 -42.70
N VAL A 10 -9.14 -17.87 -43.00
CA VAL A 10 -7.88 -17.45 -43.61
C VAL A 10 -6.92 -17.10 -42.46
N PRO A 11 -5.72 -17.68 -42.38
CA PRO A 11 -4.76 -17.31 -41.36
C PRO A 11 -4.32 -15.87 -41.61
N ILE A 12 -4.78 -14.97 -40.75
CA ILE A 12 -4.24 -13.61 -40.67
C ILE A 12 -2.84 -13.77 -40.08
N ALA A 13 -1.83 -13.28 -40.79
CA ALA A 13 -0.49 -13.18 -40.23
C ALA A 13 -0.56 -12.28 -38.99
N GLU A 14 -0.44 -12.88 -37.81
CA GLU A 14 -0.32 -12.14 -36.55
C GLU A 14 1.07 -11.53 -36.50
N TYR A 15 1.14 -10.21 -36.66
CA TYR A 15 2.37 -9.46 -36.44
C TYR A 15 2.43 -9.08 -34.97
N ALA A 16 3.26 -9.78 -34.20
CA ALA A 16 3.66 -9.32 -32.88
C ALA A 16 4.65 -8.17 -33.04
N SER A 17 4.22 -6.95 -32.75
CA SER A 17 5.15 -5.83 -32.59
C SER A 17 5.98 -6.08 -31.32
N ALA A 18 7.30 -6.03 -31.43
CA ALA A 18 8.16 -5.99 -30.26
C ALA A 18 7.87 -4.67 -29.52
N ALA A 19 7.00 -4.73 -28.51
CA ALA A 19 6.79 -3.60 -27.63
C ALA A 19 8.13 -3.25 -26.97
N THR A 20 8.60 -2.02 -27.15
CA THR A 20 9.75 -1.50 -26.41
C THR A 20 9.40 -1.60 -24.93
N THR A 21 10.00 -2.56 -24.24
CA THR A 21 9.83 -2.66 -22.80
C THR A 21 10.55 -1.47 -22.18
N ILE A 22 9.84 -0.72 -21.34
CA ILE A 22 10.43 0.24 -20.41
C ILE A 22 11.68 -0.42 -19.81
N PRO A 23 12.82 0.28 -19.67
CA PRO A 23 14.03 -0.31 -19.11
C PRO A 23 13.70 -1.11 -17.85
N LEU A 24 14.22 -2.34 -17.76
CA LEU A 24 14.11 -3.16 -16.56
C LEU A 24 14.97 -2.54 -15.46
N ASP A 25 14.47 -1.46 -14.87
CA ASP A 25 15.10 -0.75 -13.77
C ASP A 25 14.53 -1.22 -12.44
N ILE A 26 15.16 -0.76 -11.36
CA ILE A 26 14.77 -1.17 -10.02
C ILE A 26 13.39 -0.62 -9.62
N ASN A 27 12.98 0.54 -10.16
CA ASN A 27 11.66 1.13 -9.93
C ASN A 27 10.56 0.22 -10.51
N LEU A 28 10.78 -0.33 -11.69
CA LEU A 28 9.84 -1.25 -12.33
C LEU A 28 9.67 -2.52 -11.50
N TRP A 29 10.78 -3.10 -11.01
CA TRP A 29 10.72 -4.26 -10.13
C TRP A 29 10.07 -3.96 -8.78
N HIS A 30 10.33 -2.80 -8.18
CA HIS A 30 9.62 -2.32 -7.00
C HIS A 30 8.11 -2.32 -7.21
N ARG A 31 7.62 -1.80 -8.34
CA ARG A 31 6.18 -1.78 -8.68
C ARG A 31 5.63 -3.18 -8.95
N LYS A 32 6.34 -4.03 -9.71
CA LYS A 32 5.93 -5.41 -10.01
C LYS A 32 5.82 -6.29 -8.77
N LEU A 33 6.69 -6.06 -7.79
CA LEU A 33 6.71 -6.76 -6.50
C LEU A 33 5.79 -6.10 -5.46
N ALA A 34 4.65 -5.55 -5.91
CA ALA A 34 3.63 -4.93 -5.05
C ALA A 34 4.20 -3.84 -4.11
N HIS A 35 5.07 -2.99 -4.65
CA HIS A 35 5.70 -1.89 -3.91
C HIS A 35 6.55 -2.34 -2.71
N HIS A 36 7.22 -3.49 -2.81
CA HIS A 36 8.17 -3.94 -1.79
C HIS A 36 9.31 -2.91 -1.61
N HIS A 37 9.74 -2.64 -0.37
CA HIS A 37 10.83 -1.69 -0.12
C HIS A 37 12.04 -1.89 -1.04
N LEU A 38 12.63 -0.78 -1.52
CA LEU A 38 13.72 -0.80 -2.50
C LEU A 38 14.93 -1.62 -2.04
N ALA A 39 15.26 -1.57 -0.75
CA ALA A 39 16.36 -2.34 -0.18
C ALA A 39 16.18 -3.86 -0.38
N GLY A 40 14.98 -4.38 -0.15
CA GLY A 40 14.69 -5.80 -0.37
C GLY A 40 14.75 -6.19 -1.83
N VAL A 41 14.25 -5.34 -2.72
CA VAL A 41 14.38 -5.57 -4.17
C VAL A 41 15.85 -5.65 -4.58
N ARG A 42 16.72 -4.83 -3.98
CA ARG A 42 18.19 -4.96 -4.16
C ARG A 42 18.71 -6.27 -3.59
N THR A 43 18.33 -6.63 -2.37
CA THR A 43 18.75 -7.91 -1.76
C THR A 43 18.39 -9.12 -2.62
N LEU A 44 17.20 -9.13 -3.25
CA LEU A 44 16.80 -10.21 -4.15
C LEU A 44 17.76 -10.36 -5.34
N LEU A 45 18.22 -9.24 -5.91
CA LEU A 45 19.20 -9.20 -7.00
C LEU A 45 20.60 -9.57 -6.51
N ASP A 46 21.09 -8.88 -5.48
CA ASP A 46 22.47 -8.96 -5.00
C ASP A 46 22.80 -10.37 -4.48
N HIS A 47 21.82 -11.04 -3.89
CA HIS A 47 21.97 -12.39 -3.33
C HIS A 47 21.44 -13.50 -4.27
N ASN A 48 21.07 -13.18 -5.51
CA ASN A 48 20.52 -14.12 -6.49
C ASN A 48 19.36 -14.98 -5.92
N LEU A 49 18.44 -14.37 -5.17
CA LEU A 49 17.35 -15.08 -4.48
C LEU A 49 16.14 -15.36 -5.39
N VAL A 50 16.17 -14.88 -6.63
CA VAL A 50 15.09 -15.02 -7.61
C VAL A 50 15.65 -15.37 -8.98
N THR A 51 14.91 -16.19 -9.72
CA THR A 51 15.26 -16.57 -11.09
C THR A 51 14.59 -15.64 -12.10
N GLY A 52 15.31 -15.28 -13.16
CA GLY A 52 14.77 -14.49 -14.28
C GLY A 52 14.62 -12.99 -14.04
N MET A 53 15.02 -12.48 -12.87
CA MET A 53 15.09 -11.04 -12.62
C MET A 53 16.35 -10.47 -13.29
N LYS A 54 16.16 -9.47 -14.17
CA LYS A 54 17.24 -8.79 -14.89
C LYS A 54 17.15 -7.29 -14.67
N LEU A 55 18.31 -6.63 -14.65
CA LEU A 55 18.40 -5.18 -14.52
C LEU A 55 19.16 -4.62 -15.74
N ASP A 56 18.46 -3.93 -16.61
CA ASP A 56 19.03 -3.38 -17.86
C ASP A 56 19.53 -1.93 -17.69
N SER A 57 19.20 -1.31 -16.57
CA SER A 57 19.59 0.07 -16.26
C SER A 57 20.12 0.19 -14.83
N LYS A 58 21.21 0.93 -14.69
CA LYS A 58 21.81 1.32 -13.39
C LYS A 58 21.33 2.70 -12.92
N THR A 59 20.31 3.27 -13.54
CA THR A 59 19.73 4.54 -13.10
C THR A 59 19.30 4.43 -11.64
N ALA A 60 19.61 5.46 -10.86
CA ALA A 60 19.15 5.53 -9.47
C ALA A 60 17.61 5.48 -9.43
N PRO A 61 17.02 4.72 -8.49
CA PRO A 61 15.57 4.74 -8.31
C PRO A 61 15.09 6.15 -8.01
N ASP A 62 13.84 6.42 -8.37
CA ASP A 62 13.17 7.63 -7.89
C ASP A 62 13.07 7.51 -6.36
N PRO A 63 13.59 8.49 -5.59
CA PRO A 63 13.44 8.47 -4.14
C PRO A 63 11.96 8.51 -3.72
N ILE A 64 11.05 8.99 -4.57
CA ILE A 64 9.63 9.16 -4.27
C ILE A 64 8.81 8.20 -5.13
N CYS A 65 8.10 7.29 -4.46
CA CYS A 65 7.05 6.49 -5.07
C CYS A 65 5.71 6.94 -4.51
N GLU A 66 4.91 7.71 -5.28
CA GLU A 66 3.63 8.25 -4.80
C GLU A 66 2.69 7.19 -4.21
N PRO A 67 2.50 6.00 -4.81
CA PRO A 67 1.69 4.94 -4.18
C PRO A 67 2.24 4.48 -2.82
N CYS A 68 3.57 4.42 -2.65
CA CYS A 68 4.16 4.10 -1.35
C CYS A 68 3.98 5.23 -0.35
N LEU A 69 4.09 6.47 -0.80
CA LEU A 69 3.86 7.64 0.05
C LEU A 69 2.42 7.64 0.57
N ALA A 70 1.45 7.38 -0.31
CA ALA A 70 0.04 7.32 0.07
C ALA A 70 -0.31 6.09 0.93
N GLY A 71 0.32 4.94 0.67
CA GLY A 71 -0.08 3.66 1.29
C GLY A 71 0.82 3.12 2.41
N LYS A 72 2.05 3.62 2.55
CA LYS A 72 3.08 3.08 3.48
C LYS A 72 3.80 4.16 4.30
N MET A 73 3.57 5.44 4.05
CA MET A 73 4.19 6.50 4.84
C MET A 73 3.69 6.41 6.29
N HIS A 74 4.62 6.33 7.24
CA HIS A 74 4.28 6.41 8.65
C HIS A 74 4.03 7.87 9.05
N SER A 75 3.14 8.09 10.02
CA SER A 75 3.07 9.39 10.68
C SER A 75 4.37 9.63 11.44
N ASN A 76 4.82 10.88 11.51
CA ASN A 76 5.83 11.25 12.49
C ASN A 76 5.28 11.02 13.91
N PRO A 77 6.16 10.78 14.90
CA PRO A 77 5.76 10.74 16.30
C PRO A 77 4.98 12.00 16.68
N PHE A 78 3.91 11.84 17.45
CA PHE A 78 3.23 12.97 18.05
C PHE A 78 4.17 13.70 19.02
N PRO A 79 4.12 15.04 19.09
CA PRO A 79 4.90 15.77 20.07
C PRO A 79 4.48 15.35 21.48
N SER A 80 5.45 15.29 22.40
CA SER A 80 5.17 15.04 23.82
C SER A 80 4.28 16.16 24.37
N SER A 81 3.36 15.80 25.28
CA SER A 81 2.58 16.79 26.02
C SER A 81 3.52 17.71 26.82
N GLN A 82 3.19 19.00 26.84
CA GLN A 82 3.87 19.98 27.72
C GLN A 82 3.36 19.92 29.16
N TRP A 83 2.22 19.27 29.37
CA TRP A 83 1.54 19.17 30.66
C TRP A 83 1.46 17.71 31.08
N CYS A 84 1.81 17.45 32.33
CA CYS A 84 1.67 16.17 33.00
C CYS A 84 1.18 16.47 34.43
N ALA A 85 0.16 15.76 34.90
CA ALA A 85 -0.32 15.92 36.26
C ALA A 85 0.78 15.57 37.29
N SER A 86 0.93 16.42 38.29
CA SER A 86 1.81 16.24 39.45
C SER A 86 1.06 15.77 40.70
N ARG A 87 -0.28 15.88 40.68
CA ARG A 87 -1.18 15.51 41.76
C ARG A 87 -2.45 14.86 41.18
N PRO A 88 -3.11 13.96 41.94
CA PRO A 88 -4.38 13.38 41.51
C PRO A 88 -5.42 14.46 41.17
N LEU A 89 -6.16 14.27 40.08
CA LEU A 89 -7.20 15.15 39.57
C LEU A 89 -6.73 16.55 39.14
N GLU A 90 -5.41 16.74 38.93
CA GLU A 90 -4.87 18.01 38.40
C GLU A 90 -5.20 18.20 36.91
N LEU A 91 -5.26 17.11 36.15
CA LEU A 91 -5.65 17.10 34.75
C LEU A 91 -6.52 15.87 34.47
N VAL A 92 -7.73 16.09 33.96
CA VAL A 92 -8.66 15.02 33.60
C VAL A 92 -9.00 15.13 32.12
N HIS A 93 -8.73 14.06 31.38
CA HIS A 93 -9.13 13.91 29.99
C HIS A 93 -10.54 13.33 29.94
N SER A 94 -11.46 14.02 29.25
CA SER A 94 -12.82 13.55 29.08
C SER A 94 -13.19 13.39 27.62
N ASP A 95 -13.88 12.30 27.28
CA ASP A 95 -14.44 12.11 25.94
C ASP A 95 -15.87 11.58 26.02
N VAL A 96 -16.64 11.81 24.97
CA VAL A 96 -18.00 11.28 24.82
C VAL A 96 -18.04 10.33 23.63
N HIS A 97 -18.35 9.07 23.91
CA HIS A 97 -18.50 8.04 22.91
C HIS A 97 -19.97 7.64 22.78
N GLN A 98 -20.50 7.66 21.56
CA GLN A 98 -21.79 7.08 21.28
C GLN A 98 -21.65 5.57 21.10
N VAL A 99 -22.35 4.80 21.92
CA VAL A 99 -22.35 3.34 21.82
C VAL A 99 -23.37 2.89 20.76
N PRO A 100 -23.05 1.84 19.96
CA PRO A 100 -23.91 1.40 18.87
C PRO A 100 -25.24 0.79 19.34
N TYR A 101 -25.29 0.30 20.57
CA TYR A 101 -26.48 -0.29 21.18
C TYR A 101 -26.77 0.38 22.52
N PRO A 102 -28.03 0.70 22.84
CA PRO A 102 -28.38 1.25 24.13
C PRO A 102 -28.00 0.29 25.27
N SER A 103 -27.55 0.85 26.39
CA SER A 103 -27.35 0.09 27.63
C SER A 103 -28.65 -0.53 28.14
N PHE A 104 -28.56 -1.36 29.17
CA PHE A 104 -29.74 -1.98 29.82
C PHE A 104 -30.83 -0.95 30.21
N PHE A 105 -30.43 0.27 30.57
CA PHE A 105 -31.34 1.36 30.94
C PHE A 105 -31.67 2.33 29.79
N GLY A 106 -31.25 2.02 28.56
CA GLY A 106 -31.59 2.80 27.36
C GLY A 106 -30.66 3.96 27.02
N TYR A 107 -29.52 4.10 27.70
CA TYR A 107 -28.52 5.14 27.37
C TYR A 107 -27.67 4.77 26.14
N SER A 108 -27.46 5.72 25.23
CA SER A 108 -26.67 5.53 24.01
C SER A 108 -25.32 6.26 24.01
N TYR A 109 -24.96 6.91 25.11
CA TYR A 109 -23.70 7.64 25.25
C TYR A 109 -22.97 7.20 26.51
N CYS A 110 -21.65 7.10 26.42
CA CYS A 110 -20.74 6.89 27.53
C CYS A 110 -19.78 8.09 27.61
N VAL A 111 -19.56 8.60 28.81
CA VAL A 111 -18.56 9.63 29.07
C VAL A 111 -17.39 8.97 29.79
N THR A 112 -16.18 9.12 29.26
CA THR A 112 -14.95 8.71 29.92
C THR A 112 -14.36 9.90 30.67
N LEU A 113 -13.82 9.64 31.86
CA LEU A 113 -13.08 10.59 32.67
C LEU A 113 -11.80 9.87 33.11
N ILE A 114 -10.67 10.32 32.61
CA ILE A 114 -9.36 9.69 32.83
C ILE A 114 -8.47 10.73 33.51
N ASP A 115 -8.05 10.43 34.74
CA ASP A 115 -7.01 11.21 35.44
C ASP A 115 -5.65 10.95 34.76
N ASP A 116 -4.90 12.02 34.51
CA ASP A 116 -3.62 12.02 33.78
C ASP A 116 -2.47 11.36 34.56
#